data_AF-A0A178K5R8-F1
#
_entry.id   AF-A0A178K5R8-F1
#
_cell.length_a   1.000
_cell.length_b   1.000
_cell.length_c   1.000
_cell.angle_alpha   90.00
_cell.angle_beta   90.00
_cell.angle_gamma   90.00
#
_symmetry.space_group_name_H-M   'P 1'
#
loop_
_entity.id
_entity.type
_entity.pdbx_description
1 polymer ?
#
loop_
_entity_poly.entity_id
_entity_poly.type
_entity_poly.pdbx_seq_one_letter_code
_entity_poly.pdbx_strand_id
1 'polypeptide(L)'
;MNRLKELRKRDKITQVAFAKDNGIPLRTLQSWENGESQIKPEKAQQLADIFGVSVGYLLGFNIDDVTEDEINFHNNVMERMNKEAFIRFLDFITLSDIVLSDKQIEMIFYQLQDLSELNSDYRYTETDVEKLKSMYSVKLNYMPTEGLIKISNILYKEDAIEEQFEQYKKIID
;
A
#
# COMPACT_ATOMS: atom_id res chain seq x y z
N MET A 1 12.41 16.72 -7.45
CA MET A 1 12.72 17.11 -8.84
C MET A 1 11.50 16.72 -9.68
N ASN A 2 10.96 17.60 -10.53
CA ASN A 2 9.73 17.34 -11.30
C ASN A 2 10.02 17.19 -12.81
N ARG A 3 9.07 16.63 -13.57
CA ARG A 3 9.20 16.36 -15.01
C ARG A 3 8.61 17.45 -15.91
N LEU A 4 8.23 18.61 -15.36
CA LEU A 4 7.55 19.67 -16.13
C LEU A 4 8.37 20.15 -17.34
N LYS A 5 9.68 20.36 -17.13
CA LYS A 5 10.60 20.79 -18.19
C LYS A 5 10.76 19.74 -19.28
N GLU A 6 10.78 18.47 -18.90
CA GLU A 6 10.92 17.33 -19.80
C GLU A 6 9.66 17.19 -20.65
N LEU A 7 8.48 17.22 -20.03
CA LEU A 7 7.18 17.15 -20.69
C LEU A 7 6.97 18.30 -21.68
N ARG A 8 7.29 19.54 -21.28
CA ARG A 8 7.21 20.70 -22.19
C ARG A 8 8.14 20.55 -23.39
N LYS A 9 9.37 20.04 -23.17
CA LYS A 9 10.35 19.82 -24.25
C LYS A 9 9.96 18.66 -25.16
N ARG A 10 9.37 17.58 -24.62
CA ARG A 10 8.80 16.46 -25.38
C ARG A 10 7.80 16.98 -26.43
N ASP A 11 6.96 17.91 -26.01
CA ASP A 11 5.91 18.51 -26.86
C ASP A 11 6.44 19.68 -27.72
N LYS A 12 7.76 19.96 -27.65
CA LYS A 12 8.47 21.01 -28.39
C LYS A 12 7.92 22.43 -28.16
N ILE A 13 7.33 22.68 -27.00
CA ILE A 13 6.76 23.98 -26.63
C ILE A 13 7.84 24.83 -25.93
N THR A 14 7.93 26.14 -26.20
CA THR A 14 8.87 27.02 -25.46
C THR A 14 8.30 27.42 -24.10
N GLN A 15 9.15 27.81 -23.14
CA GLN A 15 8.67 28.31 -21.84
C GLN A 15 7.72 29.50 -22.00
N VAL A 16 8.03 30.41 -22.93
CA VAL A 16 7.23 31.61 -23.20
C VAL A 16 5.87 31.26 -23.77
N ALA A 17 5.80 30.36 -24.75
CA ALA A 17 4.55 29.89 -25.32
C ALA A 17 3.69 29.17 -24.27
N PHE A 18 4.27 28.20 -23.55
CA PHE A 18 3.55 27.43 -22.54
C PHE A 18 3.01 28.31 -21.40
N ALA A 19 3.82 29.26 -20.93
CA ALA A 19 3.42 30.23 -19.91
C ALA A 19 2.23 31.07 -20.37
N LYS A 20 2.27 31.58 -21.61
CA LYS A 20 1.22 32.40 -22.19
C LYS A 20 -0.08 31.62 -22.38
N ASP A 21 0.00 30.43 -22.98
CA ASP A 21 -1.16 29.62 -23.34
C ASP A 21 -1.94 29.12 -22.11
N ASN A 22 -1.24 28.94 -20.98
CA ASN A 22 -1.81 28.42 -19.74
C ASN A 22 -2.00 29.48 -18.64
N GLY A 23 -1.77 30.77 -18.96
CA GLY A 23 -1.91 31.86 -17.98
C GLY A 23 -0.97 31.76 -16.78
N ILE A 24 0.22 31.19 -16.97
CA ILE A 24 1.23 31.02 -15.92
C ILE A 24 2.27 32.14 -16.08
N PRO A 25 2.63 32.89 -15.02
CA PRO A 25 3.74 33.83 -15.11
C PRO A 25 5.04 33.11 -15.49
N LEU A 26 5.78 33.63 -16.47
CA LEU A 26 7.00 32.98 -16.99
C LEU A 26 8.00 32.65 -15.87
N ARG A 27 8.17 33.57 -14.91
CA ARG A 27 9.06 33.38 -13.74
C ARG A 27 8.61 32.22 -12.85
N THR A 28 7.29 32.03 -12.71
CA THR A 28 6.71 30.90 -11.96
C THR A 28 7.01 29.59 -12.67
N LEU A 29 6.79 29.52 -13.99
CA LEU A 29 7.12 28.33 -14.79
C LEU A 29 8.61 27.97 -14.69
N GLN A 30 9.50 28.97 -14.79
CA GLN A 30 10.95 28.77 -14.64
C GLN A 30 11.31 28.24 -13.24
N SER A 31 10.74 28.84 -12.20
CA SER A 31 10.95 28.40 -10.82
C SER A 31 10.49 26.96 -10.60
N TRP A 32 9.34 26.57 -11.17
CA TRP A 32 8.87 25.18 -11.15
C TRP A 32 9.81 24.25 -11.92
N GLU A 33 10.19 24.58 -13.15
CA GLU A 33 11.07 23.74 -13.98
C GLU A 33 12.49 23.57 -13.40
N ASN A 34 12.95 24.52 -12.58
CA ASN A 34 14.24 24.45 -11.90
C ASN A 34 14.14 23.88 -10.47
N GLY A 35 12.93 23.59 -9.98
CA GLY A 35 12.70 23.10 -8.61
C GLY A 35 12.91 24.13 -7.51
N GLU A 36 12.98 25.42 -7.85
CA GLU A 36 13.12 26.53 -6.91
C GLU A 36 11.83 26.76 -6.09
N SER A 37 10.68 26.32 -6.60
CA SER A 37 9.40 26.34 -5.87
C SER A 37 8.55 25.10 -6.17
N GLN A 38 7.70 24.76 -5.21
CA GLN A 38 6.77 23.63 -5.30
C GLN A 38 5.54 23.99 -6.14
N ILE A 39 5.07 23.04 -6.95
CA ILE A 39 3.82 23.14 -7.70
C ILE A 39 2.68 22.77 -6.73
N LYS A 40 1.72 23.67 -6.53
CA LYS A 40 0.56 23.38 -5.67
C LYS A 40 -0.31 22.27 -6.29
N PRO A 41 -1.00 21.44 -5.48
CA PRO A 41 -1.79 20.31 -5.98
C PRO A 41 -2.77 20.66 -7.12
N GLU A 42 -3.52 21.76 -6.98
CA GLU A 42 -4.46 22.24 -8.02
C GLU A 42 -3.77 22.53 -9.35
N LYS A 43 -2.57 23.13 -9.31
CA LYS A 43 -1.79 23.43 -10.52
C LYS A 43 -1.10 22.18 -11.07
N ALA A 44 -0.68 21.26 -10.21
CA ALA A 44 -0.10 20.00 -10.64
C ALA A 44 -1.12 19.15 -11.41
N GLN A 45 -2.38 19.14 -10.98
CA GLN A 45 -3.47 18.49 -11.72
C GLN A 45 -3.69 19.12 -13.10
N GLN A 46 -3.81 20.45 -13.19
CA GLN A 46 -3.98 21.14 -14.48
C GLN A 46 -2.85 20.84 -15.45
N LEU A 47 -1.60 20.88 -14.97
CA LEU A 47 -0.44 20.57 -15.79
C LEU A 47 -0.42 19.10 -16.23
N ALA A 48 -0.78 18.18 -15.33
CA ALA A 48 -0.87 16.76 -15.62
C ALA A 48 -1.90 16.48 -16.73
N ASP A 49 -3.06 17.15 -16.67
CA ASP A 49 -4.12 17.06 -17.68
C ASP A 49 -3.64 17.60 -19.05
N ILE A 50 -2.90 18.72 -19.08
CA ILE A 50 -2.33 19.29 -20.32
C ILE A 50 -1.38 18.30 -21.00
N PHE A 51 -0.54 17.61 -20.22
CA PHE A 51 0.48 16.70 -20.76
C PHE A 51 0.00 15.25 -20.93
N GLY A 52 -1.23 14.94 -20.50
CA GLY A 52 -1.81 13.60 -20.54
C GLY A 52 -1.07 12.59 -19.66
N VAL A 53 -0.60 13.01 -18.48
CA VAL A 53 0.15 12.15 -17.53
C VAL A 53 -0.50 12.18 -16.15
N SER A 54 -0.09 11.29 -15.24
CA SER A 54 -0.52 11.37 -13.83
C SER A 54 0.19 12.52 -13.11
N VAL A 55 -0.46 13.06 -12.07
CA VAL A 55 0.17 14.07 -11.17
C VAL A 55 1.46 13.53 -10.57
N GLY A 56 1.49 12.24 -10.21
CA GLY A 56 2.68 11.55 -9.70
C GLY A 56 3.86 11.66 -10.67
N TYR A 57 3.63 11.26 -11.92
CA TYR A 57 4.63 11.32 -12.98
C TYR A 57 5.11 12.76 -13.24
N LEU A 58 4.20 13.73 -13.31
CA LEU A 58 4.56 15.15 -13.49
C LEU A 58 5.45 15.66 -12.35
N LEU A 59 5.14 15.30 -11.10
CA LEU A 59 5.89 15.71 -9.92
C LEU A 59 7.20 14.92 -9.73
N GLY A 60 7.47 13.93 -10.57
CA GLY A 60 8.67 13.10 -10.53
C GLY A 60 8.60 11.94 -9.54
N PHE A 61 7.39 11.58 -9.08
CA PHE A 61 7.16 10.31 -8.41
C PHE A 61 7.14 9.21 -9.48
N ASN A 62 8.27 8.53 -9.64
CA ASN A 62 8.35 7.34 -10.49
C ASN A 62 7.66 6.19 -9.80
N ILE A 63 6.75 5.53 -10.52
CA ILE A 63 6.22 4.21 -10.14
C ILE A 63 7.27 3.13 -10.50
N ASP A 64 8.22 3.44 -11.38
CA ASP A 64 9.12 2.48 -12.02
C ASP A 64 10.53 2.36 -11.40
N ASP A 65 10.91 3.23 -10.45
CA ASP A 65 12.22 3.17 -9.78
C ASP A 65 12.05 2.70 -8.33
N VAL A 66 11.52 1.49 -8.13
CA VAL A 66 11.58 0.84 -6.81
C VAL A 66 13.02 0.37 -6.60
N THR A 67 13.70 0.95 -5.64
CA THR A 67 15.06 0.56 -5.28
C THR A 67 15.08 -0.82 -4.63
N GLU A 68 16.21 -1.53 -4.72
CA GLU A 68 16.38 -2.82 -4.04
C GLU A 68 16.16 -2.70 -2.52
N ASP A 69 16.56 -1.57 -1.93
CA ASP A 69 16.31 -1.26 -0.52
C ASP A 69 14.81 -1.11 -0.20
N GLU A 70 14.02 -0.49 -1.08
CA GLU A 70 12.57 -0.38 -0.92
C GLU A 70 11.87 -1.73 -1.09
N ILE A 71 12.34 -2.57 -2.03
CA ILE A 71 11.85 -3.96 -2.18
C ILE A 71 12.17 -4.77 -0.93
N ASN A 72 13.40 -4.71 -0.44
CA ASN A 72 13.82 -5.43 0.75
C ASN A 72 13.06 -4.96 1.99
N PHE A 73 12.87 -3.65 2.15
CA PHE A 73 12.05 -3.09 3.21
C PHE A 73 10.60 -3.60 3.14
N HIS A 74 10.00 -3.56 1.94
CA HIS A 74 8.65 -4.10 1.73
C HIS A 74 8.56 -5.58 2.11
N ASN A 75 9.48 -6.41 1.60
CA ASN A 75 9.51 -7.84 1.89
C ASN A 75 9.64 -8.12 3.39
N ASN A 76 10.52 -7.39 4.08
CA ASN A 76 10.69 -7.53 5.54
C ASN A 76 9.41 -7.15 6.30
N VAL A 77 8.72 -6.09 5.89
CA VAL A 77 7.43 -5.69 6.47
C VAL A 77 6.38 -6.77 6.23
N MET A 78 6.28 -7.29 5.02
CA MET A 78 5.33 -8.35 4.67
C MET A 78 5.61 -9.65 5.43
N GLU A 79 6.88 -10.05 5.56
CA GLU A 79 7.29 -11.23 6.34
C GLU A 79 6.88 -11.07 7.81
N ARG A 80 7.17 -9.91 8.41
CA ARG A 80 6.78 -9.62 9.79
C ARG A 80 5.26 -9.68 9.97
N MET A 81 4.50 -9.08 9.07
CA MET A 81 3.03 -9.12 9.12
C MET A 81 2.49 -10.55 9.00
N ASN A 82 3.09 -11.38 8.14
CA ASN A 82 2.71 -12.78 7.96
C ASN A 82 2.99 -13.61 9.22
N LYS A 83 4.16 -13.42 9.85
CA LYS A 83 4.48 -14.05 11.15
C LYS A 83 3.46 -13.65 12.21
N GLU A 84 3.17 -12.35 12.33
CA GLU A 84 2.18 -11.85 13.28
C GLU A 84 0.80 -12.48 13.05
N ALA A 85 0.33 -12.55 11.81
CA ALA A 85 -0.94 -13.18 11.47
C ALA A 85 -0.98 -14.68 11.81
N PHE A 86 0.12 -15.40 11.61
CA PHE A 86 0.23 -16.81 11.96
C PHE A 86 0.13 -17.03 13.47
N ILE A 87 0.85 -16.21 14.26
CA ILE A 87 0.76 -16.26 15.72
C ILE A 87 -0.66 -15.94 16.20
N ARG A 88 -1.32 -14.92 15.65
CA ARG A 88 -2.73 -14.60 15.94
C ARG A 88 -3.66 -15.79 15.67
N PHE A 89 -3.38 -16.54 14.62
CA PHE A 89 -4.14 -17.73 14.26
C PHE A 89 -3.91 -18.88 15.25
N LEU A 90 -2.67 -19.11 15.70
CA LEU A 90 -2.36 -20.08 16.76
C LEU A 90 -3.05 -19.73 18.10
N ASP A 91 -3.01 -18.46 18.49
CA ASP A 91 -3.70 -17.98 19.69
C ASP A 91 -5.20 -18.25 19.61
N PHE A 92 -5.82 -17.95 18.46
CA PHE A 92 -7.23 -18.20 18.23
C PHE A 92 -7.58 -19.69 18.38
N ILE A 93 -6.81 -20.57 17.74
CA ILE A 93 -7.02 -22.03 17.83
C ILE A 93 -6.95 -22.49 19.27
N THR A 94 -5.91 -22.06 19.99
CA THR A 94 -5.64 -22.47 21.38
C THR A 94 -6.72 -21.97 22.33
N LEU A 95 -7.10 -20.69 22.23
CA LEU A 95 -8.12 -20.09 23.09
C LEU A 95 -9.53 -20.61 22.81
N SER A 96 -9.76 -21.14 21.61
CA SER A 96 -11.04 -21.72 21.19
C SER A 96 -11.13 -23.23 21.42
N ASP A 97 -10.10 -23.85 22.04
CA ASP A 97 -10.01 -25.30 22.27
C ASP A 97 -10.19 -26.12 20.97
N ILE A 98 -9.67 -25.60 19.85
CA ILE A 98 -9.76 -26.24 18.53
C ILE A 98 -8.63 -27.25 18.40
N VAL A 99 -8.96 -28.52 18.15
CA VAL A 99 -7.98 -29.60 17.99
C VAL A 99 -7.67 -29.82 16.50
N LEU A 100 -6.46 -29.47 16.09
CA LEU A 100 -5.93 -29.65 14.73
C LEU A 100 -4.50 -30.21 14.80
N SER A 101 -4.11 -31.00 13.80
CA SER A 101 -2.70 -31.36 13.60
C SER A 101 -1.91 -30.20 13.00
N ASP A 102 -0.59 -30.19 13.18
CA ASP A 102 0.30 -29.14 12.67
C ASP A 102 0.12 -28.91 11.16
N LYS A 103 0.02 -29.99 10.38
CA LYS A 103 -0.25 -29.91 8.94
C LYS A 103 -1.59 -29.25 8.60
N GLN A 104 -2.62 -29.47 9.42
CA GLN A 104 -3.92 -28.82 9.21
C GLN A 104 -3.86 -27.35 9.57
N ILE A 105 -3.12 -26.98 10.62
CA ILE A 105 -2.90 -25.59 11.01
C ILE A 105 -2.23 -24.82 9.87
N GLU A 106 -1.11 -25.34 9.35
CA GLU A 106 -0.41 -24.73 8.21
C GLU A 106 -1.30 -24.64 6.97
N MET A 107 -1.95 -25.74 6.59
CA MET A 107 -2.80 -25.80 5.40
C MET A 107 -3.95 -24.78 5.47
N ILE A 108 -4.64 -24.69 6.61
CA ILE A 108 -5.76 -23.76 6.78
C ILE A 108 -5.25 -22.32 6.74
N PHE A 109 -4.13 -22.03 7.41
CA PHE A 109 -3.56 -20.69 7.41
C PHE A 109 -3.18 -20.24 6.00
N TYR A 110 -2.47 -21.08 5.23
CA TYR A 110 -2.10 -20.73 3.86
C TYR A 110 -3.32 -20.60 2.93
N GLN A 111 -4.32 -21.48 3.07
CA GLN A 111 -5.57 -21.33 2.33
C GLN A 111 -6.27 -20.00 2.62
N LEU A 112 -6.24 -19.52 3.88
CA LEU A 112 -6.79 -18.20 4.22
C LEU A 112 -6.00 -17.06 3.56
N GLN A 113 -4.67 -17.17 3.47
CA GLN A 113 -3.83 -16.19 2.79
C GLN A 113 -4.12 -16.14 1.28
N ASP A 114 -4.14 -17.31 0.62
CA ASP A 114 -4.41 -17.43 -0.81
C ASP A 114 -5.78 -16.83 -1.17
N LEU A 115 -6.81 -17.15 -0.39
CA LEU A 115 -8.15 -16.61 -0.58
C LEU A 115 -8.21 -15.09 -0.35
N SER A 116 -7.42 -14.56 0.59
CA SER A 116 -7.33 -13.13 0.87
C SER A 116 -6.67 -12.37 -0.28
N GLU A 117 -5.61 -12.94 -0.87
CA GLU A 117 -4.91 -12.37 -2.03
C GLU A 117 -5.83 -12.32 -3.26
N LEU A 118 -6.46 -13.45 -3.60
CA LEU A 118 -7.43 -13.53 -4.70
C LEU A 118 -8.58 -12.52 -4.55
N ASN A 119 -9.09 -12.35 -3.32
CA ASN A 119 -10.13 -11.36 -3.05
C ASN A 119 -9.61 -9.92 -3.08
N SER A 120 -8.32 -9.70 -2.82
CA SER A 120 -7.73 -8.36 -2.95
C SER A 120 -7.64 -7.97 -4.41
N ASP A 121 -7.18 -8.86 -5.29
CA ASP A 121 -7.14 -8.65 -6.73
C ASP A 121 -8.53 -8.42 -7.33
N TYR A 122 -9.52 -9.22 -6.89
CA TYR A 122 -10.90 -9.06 -7.34
C TYR A 122 -11.47 -7.68 -6.96
N ARG A 123 -11.16 -7.16 -5.76
CA ARG A 123 -11.62 -5.82 -5.34
C ARG A 123 -11.04 -4.68 -6.17
N TYR A 124 -9.88 -4.85 -6.79
CA TYR A 124 -9.29 -3.83 -7.68
C TYR A 124 -9.86 -3.87 -9.09
N THR A 125 -10.44 -5.00 -9.51
CA THR A 125 -10.90 -5.22 -10.88
C THR A 125 -12.42 -5.12 -11.04
N GLU A 126 -13.19 -5.41 -9.98
CA GLU A 126 -14.65 -5.30 -9.99
C GLU A 126 -15.10 -3.83 -9.85
N THR A 127 -16.05 -3.42 -10.70
CA THR A 127 -16.55 -2.03 -10.76
C THR A 127 -17.93 -1.88 -10.12
N ASP A 128 -18.67 -2.97 -9.91
CA ASP A 128 -19.96 -2.95 -9.23
C ASP A 128 -19.79 -2.77 -7.71
N VAL A 129 -19.96 -1.54 -7.27
CA VAL A 129 -19.80 -1.13 -5.87
C VAL A 129 -20.82 -1.81 -4.94
N GLU A 130 -22.07 -1.99 -5.38
CA GLU A 130 -23.10 -2.60 -4.53
C GLU A 130 -22.87 -4.10 -4.34
N LYS A 131 -22.41 -4.76 -5.41
CA LYS A 131 -21.93 -6.14 -5.33
C LYS A 131 -20.74 -6.28 -4.38
N LEU A 132 -19.74 -5.40 -4.46
CA LEU A 132 -18.59 -5.42 -3.55
C LEU A 132 -19.01 -5.20 -2.08
N LYS A 133 -19.92 -4.25 -1.82
CA LYS A 133 -20.46 -4.02 -0.47
C LYS A 133 -21.19 -5.25 0.07
N SER A 134 -21.97 -5.92 -0.76
CA SER A 134 -22.69 -7.14 -0.39
C SER A 134 -21.72 -8.27 -0.06
N MET A 135 -20.76 -8.54 -0.95
CA MET A 135 -19.79 -9.63 -0.81
C MET A 135 -18.86 -9.47 0.40
N TYR A 136 -18.43 -8.25 0.71
CA TYR A 136 -17.47 -7.97 1.79
C TYR A 136 -18.11 -7.27 3.00
N SER A 137 -19.40 -7.48 3.23
CA SER A 137 -20.18 -6.78 4.25
C SER A 137 -19.65 -6.95 5.67
N VAL A 138 -19.13 -8.13 6.05
CA VAL A 138 -18.51 -8.35 7.37
C VAL A 138 -17.28 -7.46 7.55
N LYS A 139 -16.38 -7.46 6.56
CA LYS A 139 -15.17 -6.62 6.57
C LYS A 139 -15.49 -5.13 6.71
N LEU A 140 -16.60 -4.68 6.12
CA LEU A 140 -17.01 -3.28 6.13
C LEU A 140 -17.76 -2.85 7.40
N ASN A 141 -18.51 -3.76 8.02
CA ASN A 141 -19.48 -3.40 9.07
C ASN A 141 -19.18 -4.01 10.44
N TYR A 142 -18.33 -5.05 10.53
CA TYR A 142 -17.96 -5.64 11.80
C TYR A 142 -16.83 -4.85 12.45
N MET A 143 -17.09 -4.29 13.63
CA MET A 143 -16.08 -3.65 14.46
C MET A 143 -15.84 -4.50 15.72
N PRO A 144 -14.63 -5.02 15.94
CA PRO A 144 -14.30 -5.74 17.16
C PRO A 144 -14.45 -4.85 18.41
N THR A 145 -14.76 -5.45 19.56
CA THR A 145 -14.85 -4.72 20.83
C THR A 145 -13.49 -4.12 21.22
N GLU A 146 -13.49 -2.87 21.71
CA GLU A 146 -12.27 -2.10 21.99
C GLU A 146 -11.28 -2.79 22.95
N GLY A 147 -11.78 -3.61 23.88
CA GLY A 147 -10.95 -4.41 24.79
C GLY A 147 -10.12 -5.47 24.07
N LEU A 148 -10.66 -6.09 23.02
CA LEU A 148 -9.93 -7.06 22.20
C LEU A 148 -8.80 -6.37 21.43
N ILE A 149 -9.04 -5.16 20.91
CA ILE A 149 -8.05 -4.35 20.18
C ILE A 149 -6.86 -3.97 21.09
N LYS A 150 -7.12 -3.66 22.37
CA LYS A 150 -6.06 -3.31 23.33
C LYS A 150 -5.24 -4.53 23.75
N ILE A 151 -5.88 -5.66 24.05
CA ILE A 151 -5.19 -6.92 24.39
C ILE A 151 -4.36 -7.39 23.18
N SER A 152 -4.94 -7.31 21.97
CA SER A 152 -4.30 -7.69 20.71
C SER A 152 -3.16 -6.76 20.26
N ASN A 153 -2.95 -5.62 20.91
CA ASN A 153 -1.81 -4.74 20.63
C ASN A 153 -0.69 -4.92 21.66
N ILE A 154 -1.00 -5.43 22.86
CA ILE A 154 -0.02 -5.70 23.91
C ILE A 154 0.69 -7.03 23.67
N LEU A 155 -0.03 -8.06 23.21
CA LEU A 155 0.50 -9.40 22.96
C LEU A 155 1.45 -9.49 21.75
N TYR A 156 1.38 -8.55 20.80
CA TYR A 156 2.08 -8.64 19.52
C TYR A 156 3.16 -7.56 19.37
N LYS A 157 3.83 -7.26 20.47
CA LYS A 157 5.10 -6.52 20.42
C LYS A 157 6.18 -7.40 19.80
N GLU A 158 7.15 -6.77 19.15
CA GLU A 158 8.19 -7.44 18.35
C GLU A 158 8.92 -8.56 19.12
N ASP A 159 9.29 -8.30 20.38
CA ASP A 159 9.97 -9.29 21.23
C ASP A 159 9.09 -10.53 21.51
N ALA A 160 7.79 -10.36 21.70
CA ALA A 160 6.85 -11.45 22.00
C ALA A 160 6.56 -12.30 20.75
N ILE A 161 6.54 -11.68 19.57
CA ILE A 161 6.35 -12.39 18.29
C ILE A 161 7.52 -13.34 18.04
N GLU A 162 8.76 -12.86 18.20
CA GLU A 162 9.94 -13.68 17.94
C GLU A 162 10.04 -14.84 18.94
N GLU A 163 9.75 -14.58 20.22
CA GLU A 163 9.73 -15.62 21.25
C GLU A 163 8.71 -16.72 20.94
N GLN A 164 7.49 -16.34 20.55
CA GLN A 164 6.44 -17.31 20.22
C GLN A 164 6.73 -18.07 18.93
N PHE A 165 7.34 -17.43 17.92
CA PHE A 165 7.76 -18.09 16.69
C PHE A 165 8.83 -19.16 16.94
N GLU A 166 9.81 -18.86 17.79
CA GLU A 166 10.84 -19.83 18.18
C GLU A 166 10.28 -20.95 19.07
N GLN A 167 9.27 -20.68 19.90
CA GLN A 167 8.55 -21.74 20.62
C GLN A 167 7.80 -22.68 19.66
N TYR A 168 7.12 -22.13 18.66
CA TYR A 168 6.46 -22.92 17.62
C TYR A 168 7.46 -23.86 16.91
N LYS A 169 8.59 -23.33 16.43
CA LYS A 169 9.62 -24.14 15.76
C LYS A 169 10.12 -25.31 16.61
N LYS A 170 10.35 -25.08 17.90
CA LYS A 170 10.80 -26.12 18.84
C LYS A 170 9.76 -27.23 19.09
N ILE A 171 8.49 -26.96 18.83
CA ILE A 171 7.40 -27.94 19.01
C ILE A 171 7.27 -28.84 17.76
N ILE A 172 7.65 -28.33 16.58
CA ILE A 172 7.51 -29.03 15.30
C ILE A 172 8.79 -29.73 14.81
N ASP A 173 9.96 -29.41 15.37
CA ASP A 173 11.24 -30.11 15.15
C ASP A 173 11.37 -31.39 16.01
#